data_AF-A0A4Q3T8R2-F1
#
_entry.id   AF-A0A4Q3T8R2-F1
#
_cell.length_a   1.000
_cell.length_b   1.000
_cell.length_c   1.000
_cell.angle_alpha   90.00
_cell.angle_beta   90.00
_cell.angle_gamma   90.00
#
_symmetry.space_group_name_H-M   'P 1'
#
loop_
_entity.id
_entity.type
_entity.pdbx_description
1 polymer ?
#
loop_
_entity_poly.entity_id
_entity_poly.type
_entity_poly.pdbx_seq_one_letter_code
_entity_poly.pdbx_strand_id
1 'polypeptide(L)'
;TMQTVTDARIYSVGECAAHRGIAYGLVAPLFEQAKVAANHLAQFGIGRYSGSYVSTKLKVTGIDLFSAGEFMGGDGTEEIVMSDPFGGVYKKLVIKDDKLIGACLYGDTVDGSYYFKLLRDGRSISDIRDRLIFGESNLGDAGHQGQNKAASMADDAEVCGCNGVNKGTICKAIKEKGLFTLDDVRKHTKASASCGSCTGLVEQIIMFTAGGDYSATPKTKAMCGCTDHGHAAVRKAIIDGRLLTIADVQQQMQWRTPNGCSSCRPALNYYLISSWPKEAKDDPQSRFINERSHANIQKDGTYSVIPRMWGGHTTPDELRRIADAADKYKIPTVKVTGGQRIDLLGVKKEDLAGVWKDIGMPSGFAYAKSLRTVKTCVGSEWCRFGTQDSTQMGKDLEHALWAMYSPHKVKLAVSGCPRNCAEGGIKDVGVIGVDSGWEIYVGGNGGIKTEVAQFLV
;
A
#
# COMPACT_ATOMS: atom_id res chain seq x y z
N THR A 1 8.18 9.18 33.21
CA THR A 1 8.73 10.43 32.64
C THR A 1 9.27 10.26 31.22
N MET A 2 9.35 9.05 30.65
CA MET A 2 9.98 8.78 29.34
C MET A 2 11.47 9.18 29.23
N GLN A 3 12.12 9.47 30.36
CA GLN A 3 13.58 9.63 30.42
C GLN A 3 14.26 8.27 30.20
N THR A 4 15.43 8.28 29.57
CA THR A 4 16.21 7.05 29.37
C THR A 4 16.77 6.52 30.69
N VAL A 5 17.02 5.20 30.74
CA VAL A 5 17.58 4.55 31.94
C VAL A 5 19.05 4.89 32.18
N THR A 6 19.77 5.37 31.16
CA THR A 6 21.21 5.69 31.22
C THR A 6 21.49 7.18 31.42
N ASP A 7 20.57 8.07 31.01
CA ASP A 7 20.71 9.52 31.21
C ASP A 7 19.33 10.18 31.38
N ALA A 8 19.10 10.77 32.55
CA ALA A 8 17.85 11.47 32.89
C ALA A 8 17.61 12.76 32.07
N ARG A 9 18.62 13.27 31.36
CA ARG A 9 18.48 14.44 30.47
C ARG A 9 17.97 14.06 29.09
N ILE A 10 18.01 12.78 28.74
CA ILE A 10 17.61 12.26 27.43
C ILE A 10 16.23 11.62 27.56
N TYR A 11 15.33 11.89 26.61
CA TYR A 11 14.00 11.29 26.53
C TYR A 11 13.94 10.35 25.34
N SER A 12 13.28 9.21 25.52
CA SER A 12 12.97 8.28 24.45
C SER A 12 11.46 8.30 24.21
N VAL A 13 11.06 8.74 23.02
CA VAL A 13 9.67 8.76 22.56
C VAL A 13 9.69 8.23 21.14
N GLY A 14 8.89 7.22 20.83
CA GLY A 14 8.99 6.56 19.54
C GLY A 14 8.18 5.28 19.43
N GLU A 15 7.81 4.92 18.21
CA GLU A 15 7.29 3.59 17.89
C GLU A 15 8.30 2.48 18.26
N CYS A 16 9.60 2.81 18.22
CA CYS A 16 10.72 1.94 18.61
C CYS A 16 11.18 2.15 20.07
N ALA A 17 10.56 3.06 20.83
CA ALA A 17 10.94 3.30 22.22
C ALA A 17 10.37 2.20 23.12
N ALA A 18 11.26 1.38 23.70
CA ALA A 18 10.87 0.32 24.60
C ALA A 18 10.56 0.86 26.00
N HIS A 19 9.33 0.67 26.48
CA HIS A 19 8.94 0.97 27.87
C HIS A 19 8.66 -0.34 28.60
N ARG A 20 9.44 -0.65 29.64
CA ARG A 20 9.35 -1.91 30.41
C ARG A 20 9.44 -3.16 29.52
N GLY A 21 10.37 -3.14 28.56
CA GLY A 21 10.60 -4.25 27.63
C GLY A 21 9.62 -4.32 26.45
N ILE A 22 8.62 -3.43 26.38
CA ILE A 22 7.62 -3.43 25.30
C ILE A 22 7.90 -2.27 24.34
N ALA A 23 8.16 -2.58 23.07
CA ALA A 23 8.14 -1.62 21.98
C ALA A 23 6.80 -1.72 21.24
N TYR A 24 6.01 -0.66 21.26
CA TYR A 24 4.61 -0.72 20.81
C TYR A 24 4.44 -0.67 19.28
N GLY A 25 5.39 -0.10 18.53
CA GLY A 25 5.32 -0.06 17.07
C GLY A 25 4.12 0.69 16.48
N LEU A 26 3.49 1.58 17.26
CA LEU A 26 2.23 2.23 16.92
C LEU A 26 2.24 3.72 17.28
N VAL A 27 1.51 4.49 16.49
CA VAL A 27 1.39 5.96 16.62
C VAL A 27 0.64 6.39 17.89
N ALA A 28 -0.41 5.68 18.33
CA ALA A 28 -1.20 6.11 19.49
C ALA A 28 -0.38 6.08 20.81
N PRO A 29 0.36 5.00 21.13
CA PRO A 29 1.29 4.98 22.26
C PRO A 29 2.36 6.07 22.20
N LEU A 30 2.87 6.39 21.00
CA LEU A 30 3.81 7.51 20.80
C LEU A 30 3.22 8.84 21.28
N PHE A 31 1.95 9.14 20.99
CA PHE A 31 1.33 10.38 21.47
C PHE A 31 1.20 10.43 23.00
N GLU A 32 0.90 9.30 23.66
CA GLU A 32 0.88 9.22 25.12
C GLU A 32 2.28 9.43 25.72
N GLN A 33 3.29 8.77 25.14
CA GLN A 33 4.69 8.95 25.51
C GLN A 33 5.12 10.42 25.34
N ALA A 34 4.76 11.04 24.22
CA ALA A 34 5.06 12.44 23.93
C ALA A 34 4.40 13.40 24.91
N LYS A 35 3.13 13.17 25.29
CA LYS A 35 2.44 13.97 26.32
C LYS A 35 3.15 13.89 27.68
N VAL A 36 3.59 12.70 28.08
CA VAL A 36 4.32 12.51 29.34
C VAL A 36 5.69 13.20 29.28
N ALA A 37 6.43 13.05 28.18
CA ALA A 37 7.71 13.73 27.99
C ALA A 37 7.54 15.26 27.99
N ALA A 38 6.53 15.78 27.28
CA ALA A 38 6.23 17.21 27.20
C ALA A 38 5.85 17.80 28.56
N ASN A 39 5.00 17.12 29.34
CA ASN A 39 4.65 17.56 30.70
C ASN A 39 5.87 17.64 31.63
N HIS A 40 6.81 16.70 31.47
CA HIS A 40 8.02 16.70 32.28
C HIS A 40 9.01 17.78 31.82
N LEU A 41 9.20 17.97 30.51
CA LEU A 41 10.03 19.03 29.93
C LEU A 41 9.50 20.43 30.25
N ALA A 42 8.17 20.60 30.27
CA ALA A 42 7.50 21.84 30.65
C ALA A 42 7.47 22.09 32.17
N GLN A 43 8.14 21.24 32.97
CA GLN A 43 8.24 21.34 34.43
C GLN A 43 6.87 21.28 35.16
N PHE A 44 5.84 20.70 34.54
CA PHE A 44 4.55 20.48 35.22
C PHE A 44 4.59 19.29 36.18
N GLY A 45 5.48 18.32 36.01
CA GLY A 45 5.75 17.25 37.00
C GLY A 45 4.64 16.21 37.22
N ILE A 46 3.49 16.32 36.56
CA ILE A 46 2.26 15.54 36.85
C ILE A 46 2.09 14.24 36.05
N GLY A 47 2.99 13.88 35.13
CA GLY A 47 2.78 12.79 34.16
C GLY A 47 3.71 11.58 34.31
N ARG A 48 3.14 10.37 34.45
CA ARG A 48 3.87 9.09 34.33
C ARG A 48 3.22 8.20 33.28
N TYR A 49 4.04 7.70 32.34
CA TYR A 49 3.59 6.71 31.37
C TYR A 49 3.55 5.33 32.04
N SER A 50 2.38 4.69 32.07
CA SER A 50 2.16 3.37 32.65
C SER A 50 2.21 2.22 31.62
N GLY A 51 2.20 2.56 30.34
CA GLY A 51 1.97 1.63 29.23
C GLY A 51 0.64 1.92 28.53
N SER A 52 0.52 1.51 27.27
CA SER A 52 -0.67 1.76 26.45
C SER A 52 -1.41 0.47 26.16
N TYR A 53 -2.74 0.52 26.16
CA TYR A 53 -3.56 -0.51 25.52
C TYR A 53 -3.50 -0.32 24.01
N VAL A 54 -3.18 -1.38 23.27
CA VAL A 54 -3.04 -1.31 21.81
C VAL A 54 -4.24 -1.93 21.12
N SER A 55 -4.70 -1.27 20.06
CA SER A 55 -5.53 -1.86 19.03
C SER A 55 -4.77 -1.82 17.71
N THR A 56 -4.70 -2.94 17.00
CA THR A 56 -4.10 -3.02 15.67
C THR A 56 -5.18 -3.22 14.64
N LYS A 57 -5.21 -2.34 13.62
CA LYS A 57 -6.01 -2.52 12.41
C LYS A 57 -5.08 -2.63 11.20
N LEU A 58 -5.17 -3.75 10.48
CA LEU A 58 -4.32 -3.99 9.32
C LEU A 58 -4.81 -3.14 8.13
N LYS A 59 -3.90 -2.38 7.50
CA LYS A 59 -4.21 -1.54 6.32
C LYS A 59 -3.73 -2.18 5.01
N VAL A 60 -4.07 -3.44 4.81
CA VAL A 60 -3.81 -4.13 3.54
C VAL A 60 -5.11 -4.09 2.73
N THR A 61 -5.04 -3.63 1.48
CA THR A 61 -6.22 -3.56 0.61
C THR A 61 -6.87 -4.94 0.49
N GLY A 62 -8.16 -5.02 0.82
CA GLY A 62 -8.95 -6.25 0.76
C GLY A 62 -8.84 -7.16 1.99
N ILE A 63 -8.18 -6.73 3.07
CA ILE A 63 -8.16 -7.45 4.36
C ILE A 63 -8.54 -6.48 5.47
N ASP A 64 -9.75 -6.65 6.00
CA ASP A 64 -10.21 -5.96 7.19
C ASP A 64 -9.97 -6.84 8.42
N LEU A 65 -8.92 -6.51 9.18
CA LEU A 65 -8.57 -7.20 10.43
C LEU A 65 -8.39 -6.20 11.56
N PHE A 66 -9.00 -6.47 12.70
CA PHE A 66 -8.87 -5.72 13.94
C PHE A 66 -8.52 -6.67 15.10
N SER A 67 -7.57 -6.28 15.95
CA SER A 67 -7.33 -6.96 17.22
C SER A 67 -6.98 -5.99 18.33
N ALA A 68 -7.35 -6.33 19.56
CA ALA A 68 -7.06 -5.54 20.77
C ALA A 68 -6.95 -6.46 21.99
N GLY A 69 -6.08 -6.08 22.94
CA GLY A 69 -5.94 -6.76 24.22
C GLY A 69 -5.42 -8.20 24.16
N GLU A 70 -5.81 -9.00 25.15
CA GLU A 70 -5.50 -10.43 25.29
C GLU A 70 -6.45 -11.30 24.45
N PHE A 71 -6.48 -11.06 23.14
CA PHE A 71 -7.43 -11.73 22.22
C PHE A 71 -7.14 -13.22 21.98
N MET A 72 -5.98 -13.72 22.40
CA MET A 72 -5.63 -15.15 22.31
C MET A 72 -6.42 -16.00 23.31
N GLY A 73 -6.81 -15.43 24.45
CA GLY A 73 -7.36 -16.18 25.58
C GLY A 73 -6.29 -16.84 26.46
N GLY A 74 -6.74 -17.66 27.41
CA GLY A 74 -5.91 -18.42 28.34
C GLY A 74 -6.70 -19.06 29.48
N ASP A 75 -6.01 -19.67 30.42
CA ASP A 75 -6.64 -20.30 31.59
C ASP A 75 -7.46 -19.28 32.40
N GLY A 76 -8.70 -19.63 32.73
CA GLY A 76 -9.61 -18.76 33.48
C GLY A 76 -10.25 -17.62 32.65
N THR A 77 -10.26 -17.75 31.32
CA THR A 77 -10.96 -16.82 30.42
C THR A 77 -12.13 -17.51 29.72
N GLU A 78 -13.13 -16.73 29.32
CA GLU A 78 -14.28 -17.18 28.53
C GLU A 78 -14.24 -16.57 27.14
N GLU A 79 -14.78 -17.26 26.13
CA GLU A 79 -14.77 -16.80 24.74
C GLU A 79 -16.19 -16.73 24.17
N ILE A 80 -16.49 -15.65 23.45
CA ILE A 80 -17.67 -15.53 22.59
C ILE A 80 -17.20 -15.46 21.14
N VAL A 81 -17.64 -16.40 20.30
CA VAL A 81 -17.18 -16.54 18.92
C VAL A 81 -18.36 -16.51 17.94
N MET A 82 -18.23 -15.71 16.88
CA MET A 82 -19.10 -15.71 15.70
C MET A 82 -18.24 -15.99 14.48
N SER A 83 -18.62 -16.99 13.68
CA SER A 83 -17.90 -17.36 12.46
C SER A 83 -18.88 -17.60 11.31
N ASP A 84 -18.73 -16.81 10.25
CA ASP A 84 -19.37 -17.01 8.95
C ASP A 84 -18.29 -17.03 7.86
N PRO A 85 -17.75 -18.23 7.53
CA PRO A 85 -16.70 -18.36 6.53
C PRO A 85 -17.13 -17.96 5.11
N PHE A 86 -18.42 -18.10 4.77
CA PHE A 86 -18.92 -17.75 3.44
C PHE A 86 -19.10 -16.23 3.28
N GLY A 87 -19.60 -15.56 4.32
CA GLY A 87 -19.65 -14.10 4.39
C GLY A 87 -18.28 -13.46 4.67
N GLY A 88 -17.26 -14.25 4.99
CA GLY A 88 -15.91 -13.77 5.30
C GLY A 88 -15.81 -13.07 6.65
N VAL A 89 -16.71 -13.36 7.59
CA VAL A 89 -16.79 -12.68 8.90
C VAL A 89 -16.34 -13.61 10.02
N TYR A 90 -15.47 -13.10 10.89
CA TYR A 90 -15.10 -13.75 12.13
C TYR A 90 -14.98 -12.73 13.26
N LYS A 91 -15.62 -12.97 14.41
CA LYS A 91 -15.51 -12.13 15.61
C LYS A 91 -15.24 -13.04 16.81
N LYS A 92 -14.18 -12.76 17.57
CA LYS A 92 -13.84 -13.42 18.83
C LYS A 92 -13.67 -12.37 19.92
N LEU A 93 -14.37 -12.55 21.03
CA LEU A 93 -14.27 -11.72 22.23
C LEU A 93 -13.80 -12.60 23.40
N VAL A 94 -12.83 -12.10 24.16
CA VAL A 94 -12.25 -12.80 25.32
C VAL A 94 -12.61 -12.04 26.59
N ILE A 95 -13.18 -12.76 27.55
CA ILE A 95 -13.77 -12.23 28.78
C ILE A 95 -13.07 -12.84 29.99
N LYS A 96 -12.86 -12.03 31.03
CA LYS A 96 -12.38 -12.47 32.34
C LYS A 96 -13.03 -11.62 33.42
N ASP A 97 -13.54 -12.25 34.47
CA ASP A 97 -14.20 -11.56 35.60
C ASP A 97 -15.28 -10.56 35.15
N ASP A 98 -16.15 -10.98 34.23
CA ASP A 98 -17.20 -10.15 33.61
C ASP A 98 -16.71 -8.87 32.92
N LYS A 99 -15.46 -8.85 32.47
CA LYS A 99 -14.86 -7.75 31.70
C LYS A 99 -14.28 -8.26 30.40
N LEU A 100 -14.41 -7.43 29.35
CA LEU A 100 -13.77 -7.71 28.06
C LEU A 100 -12.27 -7.45 28.17
N ILE A 101 -11.45 -8.48 27.96
CA ILE A 101 -9.99 -8.39 28.02
C ILE A 101 -9.32 -8.54 26.66
N GLY A 102 -10.05 -8.97 25.62
CA GLY A 102 -9.52 -9.11 24.27
C GLY A 102 -10.60 -9.16 23.19
N ALA A 103 -10.26 -8.72 21.98
CA ALA A 103 -11.12 -8.80 20.81
C ALA A 103 -10.31 -9.06 19.53
N CYS A 104 -10.83 -9.90 18.63
CA CYS A 104 -10.28 -10.17 17.30
C CYS A 104 -11.43 -10.22 16.29
N LEU A 105 -11.39 -9.36 15.28
CA LEU A 105 -12.41 -9.24 14.23
C LEU A 105 -11.76 -9.35 12.86
N TYR A 106 -12.38 -10.09 11.94
CA TYR A 106 -11.97 -10.26 10.56
C TYR A 106 -13.19 -10.12 9.63
N GLY A 107 -13.00 -9.45 8.49
CA GLY A 107 -14.06 -9.08 7.56
C GLY A 107 -14.86 -7.89 8.08
N ASP A 108 -15.83 -8.13 8.96
CA ASP A 108 -16.58 -7.06 9.61
C ASP A 108 -15.84 -6.55 10.86
N THR A 109 -15.13 -5.44 10.69
CA THR A 109 -14.35 -4.78 11.74
C THR A 109 -14.96 -3.47 12.25
N VAL A 110 -16.24 -3.21 11.93
CA VAL A 110 -16.91 -1.94 12.22
C VAL A 110 -16.94 -1.66 13.73
N ASP A 111 -17.19 -2.68 14.54
CA ASP A 111 -17.33 -2.57 16.00
C ASP A 111 -15.99 -2.55 16.77
N GLY A 112 -14.84 -2.60 16.09
CA GLY A 112 -13.54 -2.70 16.75
C GLY A 112 -13.29 -1.57 17.77
N SER A 113 -13.72 -0.35 17.46
CA SER A 113 -13.58 0.80 18.37
C SER A 113 -14.44 0.68 19.63
N TYR A 114 -15.64 0.10 19.51
CA TYR A 114 -16.53 -0.15 20.63
C TYR A 114 -15.91 -1.16 21.61
N TYR A 115 -15.43 -2.29 21.09
CA TYR A 115 -14.75 -3.31 21.91
C TYR A 115 -13.47 -2.77 22.54
N PHE A 116 -12.69 -1.97 21.81
CA PHE A 116 -11.50 -1.33 22.38
C PHE A 116 -11.84 -0.40 23.55
N LYS A 117 -12.94 0.36 23.44
CA LYS A 117 -13.42 1.22 24.51
C LYS A 117 -13.83 0.41 25.74
N LEU A 118 -14.62 -0.65 25.57
CA LEU A 118 -15.03 -1.52 26.69
C LEU A 118 -13.82 -2.11 27.42
N LEU A 119 -12.81 -2.54 26.67
CA LEU A 119 -11.56 -3.06 27.22
C LEU A 119 -10.80 -2.00 28.01
N ARG A 120 -10.65 -0.79 27.45
CA ARG A 120 -9.95 0.32 28.11
C ARG A 120 -10.66 0.79 29.38
N ASP A 121 -11.99 0.87 29.33
CA ASP A 121 -12.81 1.39 30.42
C ASP A 121 -12.99 0.34 31.54
N GLY A 122 -12.69 -0.94 31.27
CA GLY A 122 -12.80 -2.02 32.25
C GLY A 122 -14.21 -2.22 32.81
N ARG A 123 -15.23 -1.81 32.03
CA ARG A 123 -16.65 -1.88 32.40
C ARG A 123 -17.09 -3.34 32.51
N SER A 124 -17.91 -3.64 33.51
CA SER A 124 -18.63 -4.92 33.54
C SER A 124 -19.52 -5.06 32.29
N ILE A 125 -19.54 -6.25 31.70
CA ILE A 125 -20.33 -6.59 30.52
C ILE A 125 -21.57 -7.43 30.87
N SER A 126 -21.82 -7.72 32.14
CA SER A 126 -22.86 -8.66 32.57
C SER A 126 -24.26 -8.28 32.09
N ASP A 127 -24.53 -6.98 31.94
CA ASP A 127 -25.80 -6.42 31.46
C ASP A 127 -25.97 -6.46 29.93
N ILE A 128 -24.88 -6.64 29.19
CA ILE A 128 -24.85 -6.58 27.73
C ILE A 128 -24.35 -7.87 27.08
N ARG A 129 -24.01 -8.88 27.87
CA ARG A 129 -23.29 -10.09 27.45
C ARG A 129 -23.96 -10.80 26.29
N ASP A 130 -25.29 -10.98 26.34
CA ASP A 130 -26.06 -11.72 25.32
C ASP A 130 -26.09 -11.04 23.95
N ARG A 131 -25.82 -9.74 23.90
CA ARG A 131 -25.83 -8.94 22.66
C ARG A 131 -24.44 -8.45 22.27
N LEU A 132 -23.45 -8.66 23.15
CA LEU A 132 -22.11 -8.11 23.02
C LEU A 132 -21.46 -8.44 21.69
N ILE A 133 -21.63 -9.67 21.18
CA ILE A 133 -21.01 -10.14 19.93
C ILE A 133 -21.48 -9.40 18.67
N PHE A 134 -22.67 -8.78 18.74
CA PHE A 134 -23.26 -8.06 17.63
C PHE A 134 -22.90 -6.56 17.63
N GLY A 135 -22.05 -6.13 18.57
CA GLY A 135 -21.61 -4.75 18.65
C GLY A 135 -22.66 -3.78 19.22
N GLU A 136 -22.31 -2.50 19.21
CA GLU A 136 -23.06 -1.44 19.88
C GLU A 136 -24.44 -1.21 19.25
N SER A 137 -24.58 -1.45 17.94
CA SER A 137 -25.81 -1.22 17.16
C SER A 137 -27.01 -2.08 17.56
N ASN A 138 -26.80 -3.21 18.27
CA ASN A 138 -27.88 -4.12 18.68
C ASN A 138 -28.26 -4.01 20.16
N LEU A 139 -27.64 -3.10 20.92
CA LEU A 139 -27.84 -2.97 22.36
C LEU A 139 -29.01 -2.07 22.77
N GLY A 140 -29.62 -1.32 21.84
CA GLY A 140 -30.81 -0.53 22.14
C GLY A 140 -31.35 0.26 20.96
N ASP A 141 -32.65 0.08 20.75
CA ASP A 141 -33.61 0.80 19.92
C ASP A 141 -33.78 0.41 18.44
N ALA A 142 -35.04 0.10 18.13
CA ALA A 142 -35.55 -0.22 16.82
C ALA A 142 -35.86 1.07 16.06
N GLY A 143 -35.29 1.24 14.86
CA GLY A 143 -35.78 2.20 13.88
C GLY A 143 -34.79 3.30 13.50
N HIS A 144 -34.46 3.30 12.20
CA HIS A 144 -33.99 4.43 11.39
C HIS A 144 -32.76 5.24 11.84
N GLN A 145 -31.70 5.11 11.03
CA GLN A 145 -30.62 6.10 10.84
C GLN A 145 -29.65 6.31 12.02
N GLY A 146 -28.37 5.97 11.80
CA GLY A 146 -27.24 6.24 12.70
C GLY A 146 -26.86 7.73 12.84
N GLN A 147 -27.82 8.63 13.01
CA GLN A 147 -27.60 10.07 13.14
C GLN A 147 -27.31 10.55 14.57
N ASN A 148 -27.46 9.70 15.61
CA ASN A 148 -27.53 10.20 17.00
C ASN A 148 -26.29 10.01 17.89
N LYS A 149 -25.20 9.40 17.38
CA LYS A 149 -24.01 9.16 18.20
C LYS A 149 -23.16 10.42 18.39
N ALA A 150 -22.99 11.22 17.32
CA ALA A 150 -22.27 12.49 17.42
C ALA A 150 -22.97 13.50 18.34
N ALA A 151 -24.31 13.52 18.35
CA ALA A 151 -25.09 14.45 19.16
C ALA A 151 -24.93 14.21 20.68
N SER A 152 -24.84 12.95 21.10
CA SER A 152 -24.77 12.54 22.52
C SER A 152 -23.37 12.54 23.13
N MET A 153 -22.31 12.73 22.32
CA MET A 153 -20.93 12.77 22.81
C MET A 153 -20.56 14.12 23.44
N ALA A 154 -19.81 14.08 24.54
CA ALA A 154 -19.14 15.26 25.11
C ALA A 154 -18.00 15.75 24.19
N ASP A 155 -17.63 17.03 24.29
CA ASP A 155 -16.58 17.62 23.44
C ASP A 155 -15.17 17.08 23.71
N ASP A 156 -14.90 16.62 24.93
CA ASP A 156 -13.65 15.97 25.30
C ASP A 156 -13.58 14.50 24.88
N ALA A 157 -14.70 13.91 24.46
CA ALA A 157 -14.77 12.52 24.05
C ALA A 157 -13.86 12.25 22.85
N GLU A 158 -13.01 11.23 22.99
CA GLU A 158 -12.07 10.82 21.96
C GLU A 158 -12.81 10.24 20.74
N VAL A 159 -12.49 10.78 19.55
CA VAL A 159 -13.06 10.35 18.27
C VAL A 159 -12.03 9.57 17.46
N CYS A 160 -10.78 10.05 17.38
CA CYS A 160 -9.70 9.40 16.65
C CYS A 160 -8.56 9.01 17.59
N GLY A 161 -8.56 7.76 18.09
CA GLY A 161 -7.49 7.26 18.97
C GLY A 161 -6.10 7.25 18.29
N CYS A 162 -6.04 6.97 16.99
CA CYS A 162 -4.77 6.95 16.24
C CYS A 162 -4.04 8.31 16.23
N ASN A 163 -4.78 9.43 16.30
CA ASN A 163 -4.22 10.78 16.26
C ASN A 163 -4.59 11.61 17.51
N GLY A 164 -5.18 10.98 18.53
CA GLY A 164 -5.62 11.63 19.78
C GLY A 164 -6.59 12.79 19.59
N VAL A 165 -7.50 12.72 18.61
CA VAL A 165 -8.42 13.82 18.27
C VAL A 165 -9.77 13.60 18.95
N ASN A 166 -10.27 14.62 19.68
CA ASN A 166 -11.59 14.61 20.32
C ASN A 166 -12.67 15.31 19.47
N LYS A 167 -13.94 15.14 19.86
CA LYS A 167 -15.10 15.75 19.19
C LYS A 167 -14.97 17.27 19.10
N GLY A 168 -14.62 17.94 20.20
CA GLY A 168 -14.50 19.39 20.27
C GLY A 168 -13.49 19.96 19.28
N THR A 169 -12.36 19.26 19.07
CA THR A 169 -11.35 19.66 18.07
C THR A 169 -11.92 19.61 16.65
N ILE A 170 -12.70 18.57 16.33
CA ILE A 170 -13.34 18.42 15.01
C ILE A 170 -14.43 19.49 14.84
N CYS A 171 -15.29 19.65 15.84
CA CYS A 171 -16.36 20.65 15.83
C CYS A 171 -15.82 22.07 15.66
N LYS A 172 -14.77 22.42 16.40
CA LYS A 172 -14.08 23.72 16.31
C LYS A 172 -13.50 23.94 14.91
N ALA A 173 -12.81 22.93 14.36
CA ALA A 173 -12.24 23.03 13.01
C ALA A 173 -13.33 23.23 11.94
N ILE A 174 -14.44 22.51 12.04
CA ILE A 174 -15.59 22.67 11.13
C ILE A 174 -16.15 24.09 11.20
N LYS A 175 -16.42 24.61 12.41
CA LYS A 175 -17.03 25.93 12.60
C LYS A 175 -16.10 27.08 12.20
N GLU A 176 -14.83 27.02 12.62
CA GLU A 176 -13.89 28.13 12.38
C GLU A 176 -13.38 28.18 10.93
N LYS A 177 -13.32 27.04 10.25
CA LYS A 177 -12.72 26.93 8.91
C LYS A 177 -13.73 26.59 7.81
N GLY A 178 -15.01 26.42 8.14
CA GLY A 178 -16.06 26.07 7.19
C GLY A 178 -15.78 24.74 6.47
N LEU A 179 -15.54 23.67 7.22
CA LEU A 179 -15.20 22.36 6.64
C LEU A 179 -16.46 21.52 6.42
N PHE A 180 -16.74 21.14 5.17
CA PHE A 180 -17.97 20.42 4.80
C PHE A 180 -17.73 18.98 4.32
N THR A 181 -16.46 18.57 4.18
CA THR A 181 -16.09 17.26 3.66
C THR A 181 -15.18 16.49 4.62
N LEU A 182 -15.20 15.16 4.51
CA LEU A 182 -14.32 14.29 5.29
C LEU A 182 -12.83 14.54 5.00
N ASP A 183 -12.47 14.83 3.74
CA ASP A 183 -11.09 15.10 3.36
C ASP A 183 -10.59 16.44 3.92
N ASP A 184 -11.46 17.44 4.02
CA ASP A 184 -11.13 18.71 4.66
C ASP A 184 -10.88 18.53 6.17
N VAL A 185 -11.72 17.76 6.86
CA VAL A 185 -11.51 17.43 8.27
C VAL A 185 -10.22 16.62 8.45
N ARG A 186 -9.93 15.64 7.59
CA ARG A 186 -8.66 14.88 7.60
C ARG A 186 -7.46 15.79 7.44
N LYS A 187 -7.51 16.75 6.52
CA LYS A 187 -6.42 17.68 6.24
C LYS A 187 -6.10 18.56 7.45
N HIS A 188 -7.12 19.04 8.15
CA HIS A 188 -6.99 20.04 9.22
C HIS A 188 -6.88 19.46 10.63
N THR A 189 -7.52 18.32 10.91
CA THR A 189 -7.55 17.72 12.25
C THR A 189 -6.75 16.43 12.34
N LYS A 190 -6.40 15.83 11.20
CA LYS A 190 -5.86 14.46 11.08
C LYS A 190 -6.83 13.36 11.53
N ALA A 191 -8.04 13.66 12.01
CA ALA A 191 -9.04 12.63 12.29
C ALA A 191 -9.34 11.83 11.01
N SER A 192 -9.51 10.50 11.11
CA SER A 192 -9.69 9.57 9.97
C SER A 192 -8.49 9.43 9.00
N ALA A 193 -7.44 10.26 9.08
CA ALA A 193 -6.33 10.26 8.13
C ALA A 193 -5.33 9.09 8.30
N SER A 194 -5.33 8.43 9.47
CA SER A 194 -4.40 7.34 9.80
C SER A 194 -5.05 5.98 9.54
N CYS A 195 -5.78 5.44 10.51
CA CYS A 195 -6.32 4.07 10.49
C CYS A 195 -7.75 3.95 9.94
N GLY A 196 -8.45 5.08 9.74
CA GLY A 196 -9.79 5.11 9.16
C GLY A 196 -10.93 4.56 10.02
N SER A 197 -10.65 3.96 11.20
CA SER A 197 -11.67 3.37 12.08
C SER A 197 -12.73 4.36 12.57
N CYS A 198 -12.35 5.62 12.76
CA CYS A 198 -13.26 6.68 13.19
C CYS A 198 -13.98 7.38 12.03
N THR A 199 -13.87 6.91 10.79
CA THR A 199 -14.40 7.62 9.61
C THR A 199 -15.89 7.90 9.71
N GLY A 200 -16.71 6.87 9.95
CA GLY A 200 -18.17 7.06 10.07
C GLY A 200 -18.56 7.98 11.22
N LEU A 201 -17.82 7.97 12.33
CA LEU A 201 -18.05 8.88 13.45
C LEU A 201 -17.67 10.33 13.10
N VAL A 202 -16.57 10.52 12.35
CA VAL A 202 -16.18 11.85 11.84
C VAL A 202 -17.24 12.37 10.86
N GLU A 203 -17.77 11.52 9.97
CA GLU A 203 -18.86 11.88 9.06
C GLU A 203 -20.13 12.29 9.82
N GLN A 204 -20.52 11.55 10.87
CA GLN A 204 -21.63 11.93 11.75
C GLN A 204 -21.39 13.26 12.48
N ILE A 205 -20.16 13.53 12.93
CA ILE A 205 -19.80 14.82 13.55
C ILE A 205 -19.87 15.96 12.52
N ILE A 206 -19.47 15.72 11.26
CA ILE A 206 -19.63 16.71 10.19
C ILE A 206 -21.11 16.99 9.95
N MET A 207 -21.94 15.95 9.76
CA MET A 207 -23.38 16.09 9.58
C MET A 207 -24.06 16.82 10.75
N PHE A 208 -23.62 16.54 11.99
CA PHE A 208 -24.14 17.21 13.18
C PHE A 208 -23.67 18.67 13.30
N THR A 209 -22.40 18.95 13.02
CA THR A 209 -21.79 20.26 13.27
C THR A 209 -22.01 21.25 12.14
N ALA A 210 -21.91 20.78 10.89
CA ALA A 210 -22.16 21.56 9.69
C ALA A 210 -23.64 21.55 9.27
N GLY A 211 -24.47 20.67 9.87
CA GLY A 211 -25.88 20.53 9.53
C GLY A 211 -26.10 19.80 8.20
N GLY A 212 -27.24 20.08 7.55
CA GLY A 212 -27.62 19.49 6.25
C GLY A 212 -26.67 19.80 5.08
N ASP A 213 -25.66 20.66 5.29
CA ASP A 213 -24.63 21.01 4.32
C ASP A 213 -23.46 20.01 4.25
N TYR A 214 -23.61 18.81 4.82
CA TYR A 214 -22.66 17.72 4.59
C TYR A 214 -22.65 17.31 3.11
N SER A 215 -21.57 17.65 2.42
CA SER A 215 -21.33 17.19 1.05
C SER A 215 -20.76 15.78 1.11
N ALA A 216 -21.61 14.76 0.95
CA ALA A 216 -21.21 13.37 0.86
C ALA A 216 -20.06 13.20 -0.16
N THR A 217 -19.06 12.39 0.20
CA THR A 217 -17.93 12.10 -0.69
C THR A 217 -18.44 11.72 -2.09
N PRO A 218 -17.96 12.35 -3.18
CA PRO A 218 -18.45 12.07 -4.52
C PRO A 218 -18.45 10.57 -4.83
N LYS A 219 -19.59 10.03 -5.32
CA LYS A 219 -19.71 8.61 -5.69
C LYS A 219 -18.63 8.15 -6.67
N THR A 220 -18.07 9.08 -7.45
CA THR A 220 -16.94 8.86 -8.35
C THR A 220 -15.70 9.58 -7.84
N LYS A 221 -14.72 8.80 -7.38
CA LYS A 221 -13.42 9.33 -6.97
C LYS A 221 -12.67 9.87 -8.19
N ALA A 222 -12.35 11.16 -8.17
CA ALA A 222 -11.51 11.78 -9.18
C ALA A 222 -10.10 11.15 -9.19
N MET A 223 -9.42 11.16 -10.34
CA MET A 223 -8.07 10.60 -10.45
C MET A 223 -7.05 11.33 -9.55
N CYS A 224 -7.17 12.65 -9.47
CA CYS A 224 -6.35 13.52 -8.63
C CYS A 224 -7.01 14.91 -8.53
N GLY A 225 -6.44 15.83 -7.75
CA GLY A 225 -6.97 17.20 -7.59
C GLY A 225 -6.98 18.06 -8.86
N CYS A 226 -6.36 17.63 -9.95
CA CYS A 226 -6.31 18.37 -11.21
C CYS A 226 -7.61 18.27 -12.04
N THR A 227 -8.53 17.37 -11.67
CA THR A 227 -9.76 17.08 -12.43
C THR A 227 -10.88 16.60 -11.49
N ASP A 228 -12.13 16.65 -11.94
CA ASP A 228 -13.25 15.95 -11.30
C ASP A 228 -13.49 14.54 -11.88
N HIS A 229 -12.82 14.22 -12.98
CA HIS A 229 -13.06 12.98 -13.69
C HIS A 229 -12.31 11.80 -13.05
N GLY A 230 -13.01 10.67 -12.95
CA GLY A 230 -12.40 9.38 -12.62
C GLY A 230 -11.70 8.73 -13.82
N HIS A 231 -10.90 7.69 -13.57
CA HIS A 231 -10.11 7.00 -14.60
C HIS A 231 -10.96 6.48 -15.78
N ALA A 232 -12.15 5.95 -15.52
CA ALA A 232 -13.02 5.41 -16.56
C ALA A 232 -13.54 6.50 -17.52
N ALA A 233 -13.98 7.63 -16.98
CA ALA A 233 -14.46 8.76 -17.77
C ALA A 233 -13.36 9.33 -18.69
N VAL A 234 -12.13 9.43 -18.16
CA VAL A 234 -10.98 9.92 -18.93
C VAL A 234 -10.63 8.96 -20.07
N ARG A 235 -10.58 7.65 -19.83
CA ARG A 235 -10.32 6.66 -20.89
C ARG A 235 -11.40 6.69 -21.97
N LYS A 236 -12.67 6.81 -21.56
CA LYS A 236 -13.79 6.94 -22.50
C LYS A 236 -13.67 8.20 -23.36
N ALA A 237 -13.36 9.35 -22.77
CA ALA A 237 -13.16 10.59 -23.52
C ALA A 237 -12.00 10.51 -24.53
N ILE A 238 -10.90 9.85 -24.17
CA ILE A 238 -9.78 9.61 -25.09
C ILE A 238 -10.23 8.83 -26.33
N ILE A 239 -11.07 7.81 -26.14
CA ILE A 239 -11.57 6.97 -27.22
C ILE A 239 -12.62 7.72 -28.05
N ASP A 240 -13.67 8.22 -27.39
CA ASP A 240 -14.81 8.88 -28.03
C ASP A 240 -14.38 10.15 -28.80
N GLY A 241 -13.40 10.89 -28.27
CA GLY A 241 -12.87 12.11 -28.88
C GLY A 241 -11.67 11.89 -29.80
N ARG A 242 -11.19 10.65 -29.97
CA ARG A 242 -9.96 10.31 -30.69
C ARG A 242 -8.77 11.21 -30.32
N LEU A 243 -8.53 11.37 -29.02
CA LEU A 243 -7.50 12.29 -28.51
C LEU A 243 -6.12 11.62 -28.57
N LEU A 244 -5.13 12.37 -29.07
CA LEU A 244 -3.77 11.83 -29.30
C LEU A 244 -2.70 12.43 -28.38
N THR A 245 -2.97 13.58 -27.74
CA THR A 245 -2.00 14.23 -26.86
C THR A 245 -2.56 14.49 -25.45
N ILE A 246 -1.66 14.59 -24.46
CA ILE A 246 -2.02 14.94 -23.09
C ILE A 246 -2.72 16.30 -23.04
N ALA A 247 -2.27 17.25 -23.87
CA ALA A 247 -2.84 18.58 -23.96
C ALA A 247 -4.30 18.54 -24.45
N ASP A 248 -4.59 17.74 -25.48
CA ASP A 248 -5.98 17.61 -25.99
C ASP A 248 -6.90 17.03 -24.93
N VAL A 249 -6.45 16.01 -24.18
CA VAL A 249 -7.23 15.45 -23.07
C VAL A 249 -7.46 16.49 -21.98
N GLN A 250 -6.43 17.23 -21.60
CA GLN A 250 -6.55 18.25 -20.57
C GLN A 250 -7.46 19.40 -21.00
N GLN A 251 -7.40 19.84 -22.26
CA GLN A 251 -8.26 20.89 -22.79
C GLN A 251 -9.71 20.43 -22.88
N GLN A 252 -9.96 19.27 -23.51
CA GLN A 252 -11.32 18.76 -23.71
C GLN A 252 -12.02 18.42 -22.39
N MET A 253 -11.27 17.87 -21.43
CA MET A 253 -11.78 17.49 -20.11
C MET A 253 -11.58 18.59 -19.05
N GLN A 254 -11.32 19.82 -19.48
CA GLN A 254 -11.24 21.02 -18.64
C GLN A 254 -10.38 20.83 -17.38
N TRP A 255 -9.16 20.32 -17.56
CA TRP A 255 -8.22 20.13 -16.46
C TRP A 255 -7.94 21.45 -15.75
N ARG A 256 -8.02 21.46 -14.43
CA ARG A 256 -7.77 22.66 -13.61
C ARG A 256 -6.34 23.16 -13.72
N THR A 257 -5.41 22.22 -13.90
CA THR A 257 -3.97 22.52 -13.98
C THR A 257 -3.47 22.21 -15.40
N PRO A 258 -3.02 23.20 -16.17
CA PRO A 258 -2.54 23.00 -17.54
C PRO A 258 -1.39 22.00 -17.64
N ASN A 259 -0.48 21.98 -16.64
CA ASN A 259 0.66 21.07 -16.65
C ASN A 259 0.37 19.69 -16.04
N GLY A 260 -0.81 19.47 -15.46
CA GLY A 260 -1.10 18.27 -14.66
C GLY A 260 -0.19 18.12 -13.44
N CYS A 261 -0.19 16.92 -12.84
CA CYS A 261 0.64 16.56 -11.69
C CYS A 261 1.29 15.18 -11.86
N SER A 262 2.10 14.78 -10.88
CA SER A 262 2.78 13.47 -10.84
C SER A 262 1.85 12.26 -10.84
N SER A 263 0.55 12.45 -10.59
CA SER A 263 -0.45 11.38 -10.65
C SER A 263 -1.13 11.29 -12.03
N CYS A 264 -1.63 12.41 -12.57
CA CYS A 264 -2.38 12.36 -13.83
C CYS A 264 -1.49 12.28 -15.06
N ARG A 265 -0.31 12.94 -15.07
CA ARG A 265 0.55 12.94 -16.27
C ARG A 265 0.96 11.54 -16.72
N PRO A 266 1.50 10.65 -15.85
CA PRO A 266 1.84 9.30 -16.25
C PRO A 266 0.62 8.48 -16.69
N ALA A 267 -0.52 8.68 -16.01
CA ALA A 267 -1.76 7.98 -16.34
C ALA A 267 -2.30 8.39 -17.72
N LEU A 268 -2.35 9.70 -18.02
CA LEU A 268 -2.77 10.21 -19.32
C LEU A 268 -1.85 9.73 -20.43
N ASN A 269 -0.52 9.80 -20.22
CA ASN A 269 0.45 9.29 -21.18
C ASN A 269 0.21 7.79 -21.48
N TYR A 270 0.03 6.98 -20.43
CA TYR A 270 -0.27 5.56 -20.58
C TYR A 270 -1.59 5.31 -21.32
N TYR A 271 -2.68 6.02 -20.97
CA TYR A 271 -3.98 5.82 -21.62
C TYR A 271 -3.95 6.16 -23.10
N LEU A 272 -3.24 7.22 -23.48
CA LEU A 272 -3.09 7.61 -24.89
C LEU A 272 -2.34 6.53 -25.67
N ILE A 273 -1.15 6.12 -25.22
CA ILE A 273 -0.35 5.11 -25.94
C ILE A 273 -0.99 3.71 -25.93
N SER A 274 -1.80 3.39 -24.90
CA SER A 274 -2.51 2.10 -24.85
C SER A 274 -3.75 2.08 -25.74
N SER A 275 -4.45 3.21 -25.85
CA SER A 275 -5.66 3.30 -26.68
C SER A 275 -5.32 3.47 -28.17
N TRP A 276 -4.25 4.21 -28.46
CA TRP A 276 -3.85 4.58 -29.82
C TRP A 276 -2.39 4.19 -30.10
N PRO A 277 -2.06 2.88 -30.07
CA PRO A 277 -0.70 2.43 -30.33
C PRO A 277 -0.26 2.89 -31.73
N LYS A 278 0.96 3.42 -31.85
CA LYS A 278 1.58 4.00 -33.07
C LYS A 278 1.02 5.36 -33.52
N GLU A 279 -0.12 5.81 -33.00
CA GLU A 279 -0.69 7.13 -33.31
C GLU A 279 -0.39 8.15 -32.19
N ALA A 280 -0.64 7.78 -30.93
CA ALA A 280 -0.29 8.63 -29.79
C ALA A 280 1.23 8.64 -29.56
N LYS A 281 1.79 9.83 -29.39
CA LYS A 281 3.23 10.02 -29.13
C LYS A 281 3.50 9.93 -27.64
N ASP A 282 4.50 9.13 -27.27
CA ASP A 282 4.99 9.08 -25.89
C ASP A 282 5.50 10.46 -25.44
N ASP A 283 5.15 10.87 -24.21
CA ASP A 283 5.74 12.01 -23.54
C ASP A 283 6.77 11.55 -22.47
N PRO A 284 8.08 11.62 -22.77
CA PRO A 284 9.12 11.22 -21.84
C PRO A 284 9.10 11.97 -20.51
N GLN A 285 8.60 13.22 -20.47
CA GLN A 285 8.56 13.99 -19.23
C GLN A 285 7.51 13.45 -18.26
N SER A 286 6.45 12.85 -18.79
CA SER A 286 5.37 12.22 -18.04
C SER A 286 5.75 10.83 -17.50
N ARG A 287 6.94 10.33 -17.80
CA ARG A 287 7.47 9.07 -17.25
C ARG A 287 8.05 9.27 -15.85
N PHE A 288 8.03 8.21 -15.05
CA PHE A 288 8.68 8.21 -13.74
C PHE A 288 10.19 8.32 -13.88
N ILE A 289 10.86 8.80 -12.83
CA ILE A 289 12.32 9.00 -12.85
C ILE A 289 13.09 7.75 -13.28
N ASN A 290 12.65 6.56 -12.84
CA ASN A 290 13.32 5.31 -13.15
C ASN A 290 13.25 4.91 -14.63
N GLU A 291 12.21 5.37 -15.33
CA GLU A 291 12.05 5.16 -16.77
C GLU A 291 12.89 6.17 -17.55
N ARG A 292 12.85 7.45 -17.15
CA ARG A 292 13.58 8.55 -17.83
C ARG A 292 15.09 8.42 -17.71
N SER A 293 15.59 8.00 -16.55
CA SER A 293 17.01 7.84 -16.30
C SER A 293 17.55 6.49 -16.74
N HIS A 294 16.68 5.58 -17.21
CA HIS A 294 17.01 4.19 -17.51
C HIS A 294 17.71 3.44 -16.36
N ALA A 295 17.59 3.96 -15.13
CA ALA A 295 18.28 3.51 -13.92
C ALA A 295 17.39 3.80 -12.71
N ASN A 296 17.58 3.11 -11.60
CA ASN A 296 16.62 3.18 -10.49
C ASN A 296 17.21 3.95 -9.30
N ILE A 297 16.54 5.02 -8.88
CA ILE A 297 16.97 5.85 -7.75
C ILE A 297 16.94 5.05 -6.43
N GLN A 298 17.98 5.18 -5.62
CA GLN A 298 18.18 4.52 -4.32
C GLN A 298 17.91 5.51 -3.18
N LYS A 299 17.83 4.97 -1.95
CA LYS A 299 17.51 5.75 -0.73
C LYS A 299 18.47 6.90 -0.45
N ASP A 300 19.73 6.77 -0.87
CA ASP A 300 20.81 7.73 -0.67
C ASP A 300 20.99 8.69 -1.87
N GLY A 301 20.08 8.64 -2.85
CA GLY A 301 20.14 9.45 -4.06
C GLY A 301 21.06 8.90 -5.15
N THR A 302 21.77 7.80 -4.91
CA THR A 302 22.49 7.07 -5.97
C THR A 302 21.52 6.27 -6.84
N TYR A 303 22.03 5.59 -7.86
CA TYR A 303 21.25 4.82 -8.80
C TYR A 303 21.71 3.36 -8.86
N SER A 304 20.79 2.48 -9.28
CA SER A 304 21.12 1.14 -9.78
C SER A 304 21.01 1.06 -11.30
N VAL A 305 21.99 0.42 -11.91
CA VAL A 305 22.07 0.13 -13.34
C VAL A 305 21.97 -1.37 -13.55
N ILE A 306 20.97 -1.81 -14.30
CA ILE A 306 20.73 -3.23 -14.60
C ILE A 306 20.73 -3.40 -16.12
N PRO A 307 21.83 -3.91 -16.71
CA PRO A 307 21.91 -4.22 -18.13
C PRO A 307 20.89 -5.30 -18.50
N ARG A 308 20.31 -5.18 -19.69
CA ARG A 308 19.35 -6.17 -20.20
C ARG A 308 20.07 -7.39 -20.74
N MET A 309 19.89 -8.51 -20.05
CA MET A 309 20.31 -9.85 -20.47
C MET A 309 19.08 -10.58 -21.01
N TRP A 310 18.98 -10.71 -22.33
CA TRP A 310 17.80 -11.26 -23.00
C TRP A 310 17.59 -12.73 -22.63
N GLY A 311 16.45 -13.05 -22.03
CA GLY A 311 16.18 -14.38 -21.49
C GLY A 311 17.23 -14.85 -20.47
N GLY A 312 17.88 -13.91 -19.77
CA GLY A 312 18.94 -14.20 -18.80
C GLY A 312 20.30 -14.58 -19.40
N HIS A 313 20.47 -14.47 -20.72
CA HIS A 313 21.72 -14.80 -21.40
C HIS A 313 22.69 -13.63 -21.44
N THR A 314 23.98 -13.94 -21.37
CA THR A 314 25.09 -12.99 -21.59
C THR A 314 26.30 -13.70 -22.18
N THR A 315 27.29 -12.92 -22.61
CA THR A 315 28.57 -13.40 -23.13
C THR A 315 29.74 -13.02 -22.21
N PRO A 316 30.90 -13.69 -22.31
CA PRO A 316 32.10 -13.27 -21.59
C PRO A 316 32.51 -11.81 -21.84
N ASP A 317 32.28 -11.29 -23.06
CA ASP A 317 32.62 -9.90 -23.42
C ASP A 317 31.65 -8.88 -22.79
N GLU A 318 30.36 -9.22 -22.72
CA GLU A 318 29.39 -8.42 -21.95
C GLU A 318 29.72 -8.43 -20.46
N LEU A 319 30.05 -9.59 -19.89
CA LEU A 319 30.47 -9.70 -18.49
C LEU A 319 31.73 -8.88 -18.20
N ARG A 320 32.71 -8.89 -19.11
CA ARG A 320 33.89 -8.02 -19.03
C ARG A 320 33.51 -6.55 -19.03
N ARG A 321 32.68 -6.08 -19.97
CA ARG A 321 32.21 -4.69 -19.99
C ARG A 321 31.49 -4.27 -18.71
N ILE A 322 30.68 -5.17 -18.14
CA ILE A 322 30.00 -4.92 -16.85
C ILE A 322 31.02 -4.80 -15.71
N ALA A 323 32.01 -5.70 -15.64
CA ALA A 323 33.07 -5.66 -14.64
C ALA A 323 33.95 -4.40 -14.78
N ASP A 324 34.40 -4.10 -16.00
CA ASP A 324 35.21 -2.92 -16.30
C ASP A 324 34.49 -1.62 -15.93
N ALA A 325 33.18 -1.52 -16.20
CA ALA A 325 32.37 -0.39 -15.77
C ALA A 325 32.25 -0.33 -14.23
N ALA A 326 32.06 -1.46 -13.55
CA ALA A 326 32.02 -1.49 -12.09
C ALA A 326 33.32 -0.96 -11.47
N ASP A 327 34.47 -1.39 -11.97
CA ASP A 327 35.79 -0.95 -11.49
C ASP A 327 36.04 0.52 -11.83
N LYS A 328 35.85 0.93 -13.09
CA LYS A 328 36.10 2.30 -13.57
C LYS A 328 35.32 3.35 -12.79
N TYR A 329 34.05 3.08 -12.53
CA TYR A 329 33.16 4.00 -11.83
C TYR A 329 33.11 3.74 -10.31
N LYS A 330 33.94 2.81 -9.81
CA LYS A 330 34.02 2.43 -8.39
C LYS A 330 32.66 2.08 -7.80
N ILE A 331 31.86 1.31 -8.55
CA ILE A 331 30.52 0.91 -8.16
C ILE A 331 30.64 -0.10 -7.00
N PRO A 332 30.09 0.21 -5.81
CA PRO A 332 30.41 -0.54 -4.59
C PRO A 332 29.77 -1.92 -4.52
N THR A 333 28.77 -2.24 -5.34
CA THR A 333 28.06 -3.52 -5.24
C THR A 333 27.58 -4.01 -6.59
N VAL A 334 27.93 -5.26 -6.90
CA VAL A 334 27.46 -6.02 -8.06
C VAL A 334 26.63 -7.20 -7.54
N LYS A 335 25.35 -7.28 -7.92
CA LYS A 335 24.40 -8.25 -7.35
C LYS A 335 23.64 -9.01 -8.43
N VAL A 336 23.53 -10.33 -8.29
CA VAL A 336 22.65 -11.14 -9.13
C VAL A 336 21.19 -11.01 -8.65
N THR A 337 20.29 -10.76 -9.58
CA THR A 337 18.86 -10.58 -9.31
C THR A 337 18.06 -11.86 -9.57
N GLY A 338 16.89 -11.98 -8.94
CA GLY A 338 15.97 -13.10 -9.19
C GLY A 338 15.34 -13.12 -10.61
N GLY A 339 15.57 -12.08 -11.42
CA GLY A 339 15.17 -12.00 -12.83
C GLY A 339 16.30 -12.36 -13.80
N GLN A 340 17.33 -13.09 -13.34
CA GLN A 340 18.48 -13.54 -14.13
C GLN A 340 19.28 -12.39 -14.74
N ARG A 341 19.60 -11.38 -13.91
CA ARG A 341 20.36 -10.19 -14.34
C ARG A 341 21.36 -9.75 -13.30
N ILE A 342 22.31 -8.91 -13.72
CA ILE A 342 23.31 -8.27 -12.87
C ILE A 342 22.86 -6.83 -12.55
N ASP A 343 22.96 -6.46 -11.28
CA ASP A 343 22.59 -5.15 -10.74
C ASP A 343 23.82 -4.44 -10.18
N LEU A 344 24.10 -3.26 -10.71
CA LEU A 344 25.19 -2.37 -10.32
C LEU A 344 24.63 -1.28 -9.41
N LEU A 345 24.85 -1.39 -8.11
CA LEU A 345 24.24 -0.56 -7.06
C LEU A 345 25.24 0.49 -6.55
N GLY A 346 24.78 1.73 -6.41
CA GLY A 346 25.59 2.84 -5.90
C GLY A 346 26.20 3.73 -6.98
N VAL A 347 25.63 3.71 -8.19
CA VAL A 347 26.09 4.54 -9.31
C VAL A 347 25.71 5.99 -9.06
N LYS A 348 26.68 6.92 -9.17
CA LYS A 348 26.40 8.35 -9.03
C LYS A 348 25.64 8.86 -10.24
N LYS A 349 24.82 9.91 -10.03
CA LYS A 349 23.94 10.45 -11.07
C LYS A 349 24.72 10.95 -12.29
N GLU A 350 25.84 11.63 -12.05
CA GLU A 350 26.74 12.19 -13.04
C GLU A 350 27.44 11.12 -13.90
N ASP A 351 27.64 9.92 -13.35
CA ASP A 351 28.32 8.81 -14.02
C ASP A 351 27.38 7.98 -14.92
N LEU A 352 26.06 8.11 -14.75
CA LEU A 352 25.06 7.27 -15.42
C LEU A 352 25.25 7.15 -16.93
N ALA A 353 25.49 8.27 -17.62
CA ALA A 353 25.67 8.28 -19.07
C ALA A 353 26.95 7.54 -19.49
N GLY A 354 28.03 7.70 -18.71
CA GLY A 354 29.29 7.01 -18.93
C GLY A 354 29.18 5.51 -18.70
N VAL A 355 28.53 5.11 -17.60
CA VAL A 355 28.26 3.70 -17.27
C VAL A 355 27.47 3.03 -18.39
N TRP A 356 26.38 3.63 -18.88
CA TRP A 356 25.62 3.06 -20.00
C TRP A 356 26.41 2.97 -21.30
N LYS A 357 27.25 3.97 -21.58
CA LYS A 357 28.12 3.97 -22.76
C LYS A 357 29.13 2.83 -22.72
N ASP A 358 29.79 2.63 -21.59
CA ASP A 358 30.83 1.60 -21.43
C ASP A 358 30.24 0.19 -21.37
N ILE A 359 29.10 0.03 -20.69
CA ILE A 359 28.37 -1.24 -20.69
C ILE A 359 27.87 -1.58 -22.08
N GLY A 360 27.34 -0.61 -22.84
CA GLY A 360 26.88 -0.81 -24.23
C GLY A 360 25.78 -1.86 -24.37
N MET A 361 24.89 -1.95 -23.39
CA MET A 361 23.72 -2.84 -23.37
C MET A 361 22.46 -2.02 -23.06
N PRO A 362 21.28 -2.40 -23.56
CA PRO A 362 20.02 -1.72 -23.21
C PRO A 362 19.69 -1.83 -21.73
N SER A 363 18.85 -0.92 -21.23
CA SER A 363 18.37 -0.99 -19.84
C SER A 363 17.37 -2.12 -19.63
N GLY A 364 17.52 -2.82 -18.51
CA GLY A 364 16.62 -3.87 -18.05
C GLY A 364 15.32 -3.37 -17.40
N PHE A 365 15.16 -2.08 -17.10
CA PHE A 365 13.92 -1.55 -16.51
C PHE A 365 13.46 -2.21 -15.20
N ALA A 366 14.32 -2.26 -14.18
CA ALA A 366 14.01 -3.00 -12.95
C ALA A 366 12.91 -2.37 -12.06
N TYR A 367 12.73 -1.05 -12.10
CA TYR A 367 11.68 -0.36 -11.33
C TYR A 367 10.61 0.32 -12.18
N ALA A 368 10.71 0.21 -13.51
CA ALA A 368 9.74 0.81 -14.41
C ALA A 368 8.34 0.18 -14.26
N LYS A 369 7.35 0.96 -14.68
CA LYS A 369 5.96 0.54 -14.92
C LYS A 369 5.86 0.00 -16.36
N SER A 370 6.52 -1.12 -16.58
CA SER A 370 6.70 -1.79 -17.86
C SER A 370 7.03 -3.27 -17.66
N LEU A 371 7.32 -3.98 -18.76
CA LEU A 371 7.99 -5.27 -18.69
C LEU A 371 9.34 -5.15 -17.98
N ARG A 372 9.47 -5.83 -16.84
CA ARG A 372 10.71 -5.87 -16.07
C ARG A 372 11.62 -7.00 -16.50
N THR A 373 11.12 -8.22 -16.61
CA THR A 373 11.94 -9.40 -16.91
C THR A 373 11.08 -10.49 -17.56
N VAL A 374 11.70 -11.25 -18.44
CA VAL A 374 11.25 -12.57 -18.88
C VAL A 374 12.25 -13.58 -18.31
N LYS A 375 11.86 -14.26 -17.22
CA LYS A 375 12.71 -15.29 -16.59
C LYS A 375 12.58 -16.59 -17.37
N THR A 376 13.68 -17.26 -17.71
CA THR A 376 13.66 -18.51 -18.47
C THR A 376 14.28 -19.64 -17.66
N CYS A 377 13.96 -20.89 -18.00
CA CYS A 377 14.85 -22.00 -17.70
C CYS A 377 15.67 -22.35 -18.95
N VAL A 378 16.64 -23.26 -18.81
CA VAL A 378 17.56 -23.63 -19.91
C VAL A 378 16.90 -24.46 -21.02
N GLY A 379 15.63 -24.86 -20.87
CA GLY A 379 14.82 -25.46 -21.94
C GLY A 379 15.33 -26.79 -22.47
N SER A 380 14.80 -27.23 -23.61
CA SER A 380 15.24 -28.42 -24.35
C SER A 380 16.65 -28.31 -24.95
N GLU A 381 17.19 -27.09 -25.03
CA GLU A 381 18.56 -26.83 -25.50
C GLU A 381 19.60 -27.51 -24.58
N TRP A 382 19.37 -27.51 -23.26
CA TRP A 382 20.34 -28.02 -22.28
C TRP A 382 19.75 -29.00 -21.26
N CYS A 383 18.49 -28.84 -20.86
CA CYS A 383 17.90 -29.65 -19.81
C CYS A 383 17.40 -30.98 -20.38
N ARG A 384 17.81 -32.11 -19.79
CA ARG A 384 17.29 -33.44 -20.14
C ARG A 384 15.77 -33.63 -20.01
N PHE A 385 15.09 -32.71 -19.33
CA PHE A 385 13.63 -32.71 -19.14
C PHE A 385 12.92 -31.64 -19.96
N GLY A 386 13.65 -30.77 -20.66
CA GLY A 386 13.06 -29.71 -21.47
C GLY A 386 12.32 -30.33 -22.64
N THR A 387 11.01 -30.04 -22.74
CA THR A 387 10.16 -30.44 -23.86
C THR A 387 10.17 -29.38 -24.96
N GLN A 388 10.30 -28.10 -24.56
CA GLN A 388 10.32 -26.95 -25.47
C GLN A 388 11.54 -26.05 -25.22
N ASP A 389 11.93 -25.28 -26.24
CA ASP A 389 12.98 -24.25 -26.13
C ASP A 389 12.45 -23.00 -25.43
N SER A 390 12.51 -23.01 -24.10
CA SER A 390 12.09 -21.87 -23.28
C SER A 390 13.02 -20.67 -23.38
N THR A 391 14.29 -20.91 -23.72
CA THR A 391 15.29 -19.85 -23.82
C THR A 391 14.96 -18.95 -25.00
N GLN A 392 14.77 -19.53 -26.19
CA GLN A 392 14.46 -18.77 -27.39
C GLN A 392 13.08 -18.11 -27.29
N MET A 393 12.06 -18.84 -26.84
CA MET A 393 10.73 -18.27 -26.57
C MET A 393 10.79 -17.08 -25.61
N GLY A 394 11.60 -17.18 -24.55
CA GLY A 394 11.78 -16.07 -23.61
C GLY A 394 12.45 -14.84 -24.24
N LYS A 395 13.47 -15.03 -25.09
CA LYS A 395 14.10 -13.94 -25.84
C LYS A 395 13.12 -13.28 -26.80
N ASP A 396 12.34 -14.07 -27.53
CA ASP A 396 11.36 -13.56 -28.50
C ASP A 396 10.29 -12.71 -27.80
N LEU A 397 9.75 -13.19 -26.68
CA LEU A 397 8.79 -12.44 -25.87
C LEU A 397 9.42 -11.16 -25.29
N GLU A 398 10.66 -11.22 -24.82
CA GLU A 398 11.32 -10.05 -24.29
C GLU A 398 11.57 -9.01 -25.38
N HIS A 399 12.02 -9.41 -26.59
CA HIS A 399 12.18 -8.51 -27.73
C HIS A 399 10.86 -7.93 -28.24
N ALA A 400 9.77 -8.69 -28.19
CA ALA A 400 8.46 -8.19 -28.58
C ALA A 400 7.91 -7.15 -27.59
N LEU A 401 8.23 -7.28 -26.29
CA LEU A 401 7.56 -6.56 -25.22
C LEU A 401 8.45 -5.61 -24.41
N TRP A 402 9.76 -5.52 -24.66
CA TRP A 402 10.66 -4.70 -23.82
C TRP A 402 10.31 -3.21 -23.78
N ALA A 403 9.65 -2.70 -24.83
CA ALA A 403 9.15 -1.34 -24.94
C ALA A 403 7.67 -1.20 -24.54
N MET A 404 7.05 -2.26 -24.03
CA MET A 404 5.68 -2.24 -23.52
C MET A 404 5.62 -1.54 -22.16
N TYR A 405 4.70 -0.59 -22.03
CA TYR A 405 4.39 0.07 -20.77
C TYR A 405 3.08 -0.42 -20.18
N SER A 406 2.97 -0.36 -18.86
CA SER A 406 1.84 -0.90 -18.12
C SER A 406 1.57 -0.06 -16.87
N PRO A 407 0.37 -0.11 -16.25
CA PRO A 407 0.07 0.66 -15.04
C PRO A 407 0.94 0.24 -13.84
N HIS A 408 1.47 -0.99 -13.89
CA HIS A 408 2.30 -1.58 -12.86
C HIS A 408 3.46 -2.38 -13.46
N LYS A 409 4.34 -2.93 -12.62
CA LYS A 409 5.38 -3.88 -13.05
C LYS A 409 4.75 -5.12 -13.68
N VAL A 410 5.29 -5.57 -14.81
CA VAL A 410 4.91 -6.84 -15.45
C VAL A 410 6.13 -7.73 -15.53
N LYS A 411 5.97 -9.00 -15.17
CA LYS A 411 7.00 -10.04 -15.24
C LYS A 411 6.44 -11.24 -15.98
N LEU A 412 7.25 -11.77 -16.87
CA LEU A 412 6.97 -13.00 -17.58
C LEU A 412 7.92 -14.09 -17.08
N ALA A 413 7.51 -15.34 -17.24
CA ALA A 413 8.42 -16.46 -17.16
C ALA A 413 8.11 -17.52 -18.21
N VAL A 414 9.15 -18.16 -18.73
CA VAL A 414 9.06 -19.23 -19.71
C VAL A 414 9.81 -20.46 -19.18
N SER A 415 9.06 -21.53 -18.94
CA SER A 415 9.59 -22.83 -18.51
C SER A 415 9.44 -23.81 -19.65
N GLY A 416 10.49 -24.57 -19.96
CA GLY A 416 10.47 -25.51 -21.09
C GLY A 416 9.83 -26.86 -20.78
N CYS A 417 9.27 -27.06 -19.58
CA CYS A 417 8.54 -28.27 -19.18
C CYS A 417 7.66 -27.99 -17.94
N PRO A 418 6.75 -28.91 -17.55
CA PRO A 418 5.87 -28.73 -16.38
C PRO A 418 6.57 -28.60 -15.03
N ARG A 419 7.88 -28.89 -14.94
CA ARG A 419 8.67 -28.66 -13.70
C ARG A 419 8.77 -27.19 -13.31
N ASN A 420 8.46 -26.29 -14.25
CA ASN A 420 8.27 -24.87 -13.99
C ASN A 420 9.44 -24.14 -13.29
N CYS A 421 10.69 -24.44 -13.68
CA CYS A 421 11.88 -23.85 -13.05
C CYS A 421 11.96 -22.32 -13.15
N ALA A 422 11.26 -21.70 -14.13
CA ALA A 422 11.18 -20.24 -14.24
C ALA A 422 10.10 -19.60 -13.35
N GLU A 423 9.34 -20.41 -12.59
CA GLU A 423 8.30 -19.99 -11.65
C GLU A 423 7.13 -19.25 -12.33
N GLY A 424 6.69 -19.74 -13.50
CA GLY A 424 5.58 -19.17 -14.27
C GLY A 424 4.26 -19.08 -13.49
N GLY A 425 4.06 -19.95 -12.50
CA GLY A 425 2.84 -19.97 -11.68
C GLY A 425 2.67 -18.78 -10.73
N ILE A 426 3.69 -17.91 -10.61
CA ILE A 426 3.65 -16.71 -9.74
C ILE A 426 4.10 -15.45 -10.49
N LYS A 427 4.13 -15.48 -11.82
CA LYS A 427 4.39 -14.31 -12.67
C LYS A 427 3.07 -13.77 -13.22
N ASP A 428 3.10 -12.52 -13.68
CA ASP A 428 1.93 -11.90 -14.31
C ASP A 428 1.48 -12.71 -15.53
N VAL A 429 2.45 -13.24 -16.29
CA VAL A 429 2.23 -14.22 -17.37
C VAL A 429 3.29 -15.32 -17.28
N GLY A 430 2.86 -16.58 -17.16
CA GLY A 430 3.69 -17.77 -17.21
C GLY A 430 3.45 -18.55 -18.49
N VAL A 431 4.52 -18.96 -19.16
CA VAL A 431 4.47 -19.82 -20.36
C VAL A 431 5.18 -21.13 -20.02
N ILE A 432 4.48 -22.25 -20.10
CA ILE A 432 4.99 -23.55 -19.68
C ILE A 432 4.90 -24.53 -20.86
N GLY A 433 6.05 -25.09 -21.23
CA GLY A 433 6.16 -26.08 -22.30
C GLY A 433 5.55 -27.41 -21.89
N VAL A 434 4.83 -28.02 -22.83
CA VAL A 434 4.31 -29.39 -22.80
C VAL A 434 4.61 -30.05 -24.15
N ASP A 435 4.43 -31.36 -24.28
CA ASP A 435 4.74 -32.06 -25.53
C ASP A 435 3.87 -31.58 -26.70
N SER A 436 2.65 -31.12 -26.42
CA SER A 436 1.70 -30.58 -27.40
C SER A 436 1.89 -29.09 -27.71
N GLY A 437 2.84 -28.39 -27.06
CA GLY A 437 3.09 -26.96 -27.29
C GLY A 437 3.31 -26.17 -26.01
N TRP A 438 2.56 -25.09 -25.83
CA TRP A 438 2.72 -24.14 -24.73
C TRP A 438 1.40 -23.90 -23.99
N GLU A 439 1.44 -24.02 -22.67
CA GLU A 439 0.38 -23.57 -21.79
C GLU A 439 0.67 -22.14 -21.32
N ILE A 440 -0.37 -21.31 -21.25
CA ILE A 440 -0.27 -19.93 -20.78
C ILE A 440 -1.05 -19.78 -19.49
N TYR A 441 -0.42 -19.15 -18.50
CA TYR A 441 -0.99 -18.86 -17.18
C TYR A 441 -0.91 -17.35 -16.92
N VAL A 442 -1.93 -16.77 -16.29
CA VAL A 442 -2.03 -15.32 -16.07
C VAL A 442 -2.47 -14.96 -14.65
N GLY A 443 -2.11 -13.77 -14.20
CA GLY A 443 -2.60 -13.20 -12.93
C GLY A 443 -1.81 -13.64 -11.68
N GLY A 444 -0.68 -14.31 -11.85
CA GLY A 444 0.18 -14.71 -10.72
C GLY A 444 0.87 -13.51 -10.07
N ASN A 445 1.12 -13.62 -8.77
CA ASN A 445 1.82 -12.60 -8.00
C ASN A 445 2.77 -13.26 -6.98
N GLY A 446 4.07 -13.01 -7.11
CA GLY A 446 5.08 -13.41 -6.13
C GLY A 446 5.41 -12.34 -5.08
N GLY A 447 4.50 -11.39 -4.83
CA GLY A 447 4.67 -10.26 -3.90
C GLY A 447 4.05 -10.49 -2.52
N ILE A 448 3.71 -9.39 -1.84
CA ILE A 448 3.17 -9.40 -0.46
C ILE A 448 1.94 -10.31 -0.33
N LYS A 449 1.01 -10.22 -1.29
CA LYS A 449 -0.09 -11.18 -1.44
C LYS A 449 0.32 -12.13 -2.56
N THR A 450 0.69 -13.35 -2.20
CA THR A 450 1.02 -14.36 -3.20
C THR A 450 -0.26 -14.86 -3.85
N GLU A 451 -0.30 -14.87 -5.17
CA GLU A 451 -1.43 -15.36 -5.96
C GLU A 451 -0.90 -16.35 -6.98
N VAL A 452 -1.60 -17.48 -7.13
CA VAL A 452 -1.29 -18.49 -8.14
C VAL A 452 -1.88 -18.05 -9.48
N ALA A 453 -1.07 -18.08 -10.53
CA ALA A 453 -1.51 -17.79 -11.89
C ALA A 453 -2.53 -18.84 -12.35
N GLN A 454 -3.57 -18.39 -13.06
CA GLN A 454 -4.64 -19.22 -13.58
C GLN A 454 -4.36 -19.58 -15.03
N PHE A 455 -4.71 -20.80 -15.43
CA PHE A 455 -4.61 -21.23 -16.82
C PHE A 455 -5.49 -20.35 -17.72
N LEU A 456 -4.92 -19.82 -18.79
CA LEU A 456 -5.59 -18.97 -19.76
C LEU A 456 -6.23 -19.86 -20.83
N VAL A 457 -7.55 -20.02 -20.74
CA VAL A 457 -8.39 -20.81 -21.67
C VAL A 457 -8.69 -20.04 -22.94
#